data_AF-A0A1H2UA83-F1
#
_entry.id   AF-A0A1H2UA83-F1
#
_cell.length_a   1.000
_cell.length_b   1.000
_cell.length_c   1.000
_cell.angle_alpha   90.00
_cell.angle_beta   90.00
_cell.angle_gamma   90.00
#
_symmetry.space_group_name_H-M   'P 1'
#
loop_
_entity.id
_entity.type
_entity.pdbx_description
1 polymer ?
#
loop_
_entity_poly.entity_id
_entity_poly.type
_entity_poly.pdbx_seq_one_letter_code
_entity_poly.pdbx_strand_id
1 'polypeptide(L)' 'MLKAVILFLLIMAAMALAFGPGFRRLMARLLGLPRGR' A
#
# COMPACT_ATOMS: atom_id res chain seq x y z
N MET A 1 -2.67 -18.03 18.66
CA MET A 1 -3.55 -17.95 17.48
C MET A 1 -3.75 -16.53 16.98
N LEU A 2 -4.19 -15.58 17.83
CA LEU A 2 -4.41 -14.18 17.45
C LEU A 2 -3.22 -13.49 16.77
N LYS A 3 -2.00 -13.76 17.26
CA LYS A 3 -0.75 -13.16 16.73
C LYS A 3 -0.50 -13.52 15.26
N ALA A 4 -0.85 -14.75 14.86
CA ALA A 4 -0.72 -15.20 13.47
C ALA A 4 -1.76 -14.53 12.57
N VAL A 5 -2.99 -14.36 13.06
CA VAL A 5 -4.07 -13.66 12.35
C VAL A 5 -3.69 -12.19 12.11
N ILE A 6 -3.18 -11.51 13.14
CA ILE A 6 -2.73 -10.12 13.02
C ILE A 6 -1.57 -10.02 12.01
N LEU A 7 -0.59 -10.92 12.08
CA LEU A 7 0.54 -10.93 11.16
C LEU A 7 0.09 -11.16 9.71
N PHE A 8 -0.83 -12.11 9.49
CA PHE A 8 -1.41 -12.39 8.19
C PHE A 8 -2.17 -11.19 7.62
N LEU A 9 -3.00 -10.54 8.45
CA LEU A 9 -3.75 -9.35 8.07
C LEU A 9 -2.82 -8.19 7.70
N LEU A 10 -1.72 -8.02 8.45
CA LEU A 10 -0.71 -6.99 8.19
C LEU A 10 0.00 -7.21 6.85
N ILE A 11 0.37 -8.46 6.54
CA ILE A 11 1.04 -8.82 5.28
C ILE A 11 0.11 -8.61 4.09
N MET A 12 -1.16 -9.04 4.21
CA MET A 12 -2.19 -8.79 3.20
C MET A 12 -2.40 -7.29 2.97
N ALA A 13 -2.49 -6.49 4.04
CA ALA A 13 -2.60 -5.04 3.93
C ALA A 13 -1.36 -4.41 3.29
N ALA A 14 -0.15 -4.87 3.64
CA ALA A 14 1.09 -4.37 3.06
C ALA A 14 1.19 -4.68 1.56
N MET A 15 0.82 -5.90 1.14
CA MET A 15 0.73 -6.25 -0.28
C MET A 15 -0.36 -5.44 -0.99
N ALA A 16 -1.54 -5.30 -0.39
CA ALA A 16 -2.64 -4.52 -0.96
C ALA A 16 -2.29 -3.03 -1.08
N LEU A 17 -1.50 -2.48 -0.15
CA LEU A 17 -0.92 -1.16 -0.32
C LEU A 17 0.06 -1.19 -1.50
N ALA A 18 1.14 -1.98 -1.44
CA ALA A 18 2.19 -1.98 -2.44
C ALA A 18 1.68 -2.19 -3.89
N PHE A 19 0.71 -3.09 -4.08
CA PHE A 19 0.10 -3.39 -5.38
C PHE A 19 -1.17 -2.56 -5.67
N GLY A 20 -1.69 -1.85 -4.68
CA GLY A 20 -2.92 -1.10 -4.80
C GLY A 20 -2.75 0.28 -5.43
N PRO A 21 -3.82 0.83 -6.04
CA PRO A 21 -3.82 2.19 -6.58
C PRO A 21 -3.54 3.26 -5.51
N GLY A 22 -3.75 2.95 -4.23
CA GLY A 22 -3.43 3.82 -3.10
C GLY A 22 -1.94 4.12 -2.96
N PHE A 23 -1.08 3.10 -3.04
CA PHE A 23 0.38 3.29 -2.96
C PHE A 23 0.95 3.91 -4.23
N ARG A 24 0.40 3.59 -5.41
CA ARG A 24 0.76 4.31 -6.65
C ARG A 24 0.42 5.81 -6.55
N ARG A 25 -0.72 6.18 -5.95
CA ARG A 25 -1.10 7.58 -5.70
C ARG A 25 -0.22 8.25 -4.64
N LEU A 26 0.15 7.52 -3.58
CA LEU A 26 1.08 8.01 -2.55
C LEU A 26 2.48 8.20 -3.11
N MET A 27 3.00 7.23 -3.85
CA MET A 27 4.29 7.30 -4.55
C MET A 27 4.33 8.44 -5.57
N ALA A 28 3.27 8.62 -6.37
CA ALA A 28 3.15 9.73 -7.29
C ALA A 28 3.14 11.10 -6.57
N ARG A 29 2.48 11.18 -5.41
CA ARG A 29 2.54 12.37 -4.54
C ARG A 29 3.94 12.59 -3.94
N LEU A 30 4.62 11.53 -3.50
CA LEU A 30 5.92 11.61 -2.84
C LEU A 30 7.04 11.98 -3.82
N LEU A 31 6.99 11.46 -5.05
CA LEU A 31 7.93 11.81 -6.12
C LEU A 31 7.65 13.18 -6.74
N GLY A 32 6.61 13.91 -6.29
CA GLY A 32 6.25 15.20 -6.87
C GLY A 32 5.85 15.12 -8.35
N LEU A 33 5.55 13.91 -8.86
CA LEU A 33 5.13 13.70 -10.23
C LEU A 33 3.76 14.38 -10.39
N PRO A 34 3.65 15.44 -11.22
CA PRO A 34 2.35 16.00 -11.51
C PRO A 34 1.54 14.88 -12.14
N ARG A 35 0.33 14.66 -11.64
CA ARG A 35 -0.65 13.77 -12.28
C ARG A 35 -0.72 14.19 -13.74
N GLY A 36 -0.05 13.43 -14.60
CA GLY A 36 0.09 13.74 -16.01
C GLY A 36 -1.26 13.54 -16.67
N ARG A 37 -1.94 14.68 -16.86
CA ARG A 37 -3.18 14.91 -17.61
C ARG A 37 -4.47 14.36 -16.99
#